data_AF-K1T7W4-F1
#
_entry.id   AF-K1T7W4-F1
#
_cell.length_a   1.000
_cell.length_b   1.000
_cell.length_c   1.000
_cell.angle_alpha   90.00
_cell.angle_beta   90.00
_cell.angle_gamma   90.00
#
_symmetry.space_group_name_H-M   'P 1'
#
loop_
_entity.id
_entity.type
_entity.pdbx_description
1 polymer ?
#
loop_
_entity_poly.entity_id
_entity_poly.type
_entity_poly.pdbx_seq_one_letter_code
_entity_poly.pdbx_strand_id
1 'polypeptide(L)'
;MSRITETGFKGAESSEILKLAYKVNGTSGYAIFFLDEADKRFIPSYSGNGQDANRAVQAELLTMVEGTIRSIDENEPSTTFDTNKTMFVFMGAFQDLRERKAVRTAVRSTPIGFTDGSENASPESGQYVDYFYSDLSIEDMIEYGMLEELAGRITRVVNFHLIEESEMRKLIKLKAEEISKEAGVITEFSRNAYDELFEQAYTNLGVRRPMNIIRGCIQDALAKNRV
;
A
#
# COMPACT_ATOMS: atom_id res chain seq x y z
N MET A 1 0.27 -4.51 7.43
CA MET A 1 -0.47 -3.94 8.58
C MET A 1 -1.72 -4.74 8.95
N SER A 2 -2.39 -5.45 8.03
CA SER A 2 -3.61 -6.23 8.34
C SER A 2 -3.50 -7.25 9.48
N ARG A 3 -2.30 -7.75 9.77
CA ARG A 3 -2.06 -8.72 10.86
C ARG A 3 -1.73 -8.10 12.21
N ILE A 4 -1.46 -6.79 12.26
CA ILE A 4 -1.10 -6.09 13.50
C ILE A 4 -2.35 -5.79 14.31
N THR A 5 -2.44 -6.28 15.53
CA THR A 5 -3.55 -6.00 16.45
C THR A 5 -3.05 -5.27 17.67
N GLU A 6 -3.97 -4.63 18.38
CA GLU A 6 -3.68 -4.07 19.71
C GLU A 6 -3.11 -5.15 20.64
N THR A 7 -2.20 -4.75 21.52
CA THR A 7 -1.63 -5.57 22.59
C THR A 7 -2.74 -6.30 23.36
N GLY A 8 -2.62 -7.62 23.50
CA GLY A 8 -3.62 -8.45 24.18
C GLY A 8 -4.80 -8.95 23.32
N PHE A 9 -4.88 -8.62 22.02
CA PHE A 9 -5.82 -9.25 21.07
C PHE A 9 -5.14 -10.30 20.18
N LYS A 10 -5.93 -11.21 19.59
CA LYS A 10 -5.42 -12.32 18.77
C LYS A 10 -4.88 -11.80 17.41
N GLY A 11 -3.58 -11.57 17.34
CA GLY A 11 -2.83 -11.11 16.14
C GLY A 11 -1.37 -10.83 16.47
N ALA A 12 -0.60 -10.33 15.51
CA ALA A 12 0.78 -9.90 15.75
C ALA A 12 0.77 -8.55 16.47
N GLU A 13 1.44 -8.42 17.61
CA GLU A 13 1.56 -7.12 18.28
C GLU A 13 2.50 -6.21 17.50
N SER A 14 2.34 -4.89 17.61
CA SER A 14 3.25 -3.98 16.90
C SER A 14 4.69 -4.10 17.41
N SER A 15 4.85 -4.51 18.68
CA SER A 15 6.14 -4.87 19.31
C SER A 15 6.89 -5.99 18.56
N GLU A 16 6.19 -6.91 17.87
CA GLU A 16 6.82 -7.97 17.08
C GLU A 16 7.67 -7.43 15.92
N ILE A 17 7.31 -6.26 15.40
CA ILE A 17 8.06 -5.59 14.33
C ILE A 17 9.47 -5.25 14.82
N LEU A 18 9.58 -4.70 16.02
CA LEU A 18 10.87 -4.36 16.64
C LEU A 18 11.64 -5.63 17.04
N LYS A 19 10.96 -6.70 17.48
CA LYS A 19 11.60 -8.00 17.74
C LYS A 19 12.31 -8.55 16.50
N LEU A 20 11.73 -8.39 15.30
CA LEU A 20 12.36 -8.82 14.06
C LEU A 20 13.65 -8.07 13.77
N ALA A 21 13.67 -6.74 13.91
CA ALA A 21 14.88 -5.95 13.72
C ALA A 21 15.95 -6.27 14.77
N TYR A 22 15.54 -6.44 16.03
CA TYR A 22 16.47 -6.80 17.10
C TYR A 22 17.18 -8.13 16.84
N LYS A 23 16.49 -9.14 16.31
CA LYS A 23 17.10 -10.44 15.98
C LYS A 23 18.22 -10.35 14.93
N VAL A 24 18.16 -9.35 14.05
CA VAL A 24 19.16 -9.17 12.98
C VAL A 24 20.27 -8.21 13.42
N ASN A 25 19.89 -7.10 14.08
CA ASN A 25 20.76 -5.95 14.29
C ASN A 25 20.99 -5.59 15.77
N GLY A 26 20.49 -6.40 16.70
CA GLY A 26 20.55 -6.15 18.14
C GLY A 26 19.93 -4.80 18.50
N THR A 27 20.64 -4.02 19.32
CA THR A 27 20.20 -2.70 19.79
C THR A 27 20.61 -1.54 18.86
N SER A 28 21.24 -1.83 17.71
CA SER A 28 21.86 -0.79 16.87
C SER A 28 20.89 0.23 16.26
N GLY A 29 19.59 -0.09 16.23
CA GLY A 29 18.52 0.82 15.84
C GLY A 29 18.38 1.08 14.33
N TYR A 30 19.26 0.51 13.51
CA TYR A 30 19.20 0.64 12.06
C TYR A 30 18.22 -0.37 11.47
N ALA A 31 17.09 0.11 10.98
CA ALA A 31 16.09 -0.70 10.29
C ALA A 31 15.25 0.16 9.34
N ILE A 32 14.66 -0.48 8.32
CA ILE A 32 13.63 0.12 7.48
C ILE A 32 12.43 -0.80 7.52
N PHE A 33 11.30 -0.29 8.01
CA PHE A 33 10.04 -1.03 8.08
C PHE A 33 9.08 -0.54 7.01
N PHE A 34 8.65 -1.45 6.13
CA PHE A 34 7.57 -1.22 5.18
C PHE A 34 6.26 -1.73 5.78
N LEU A 35 5.37 -0.81 6.09
CA LEU A 35 4.09 -1.05 6.73
C LEU A 35 2.99 -0.98 5.66
N ASP A 36 2.81 -2.09 4.94
CA ASP A 36 1.80 -2.21 3.88
C ASP A 36 0.36 -2.25 4.41
N GLU A 37 -0.62 -1.81 3.62
CA GLU A 37 -2.03 -1.67 3.99
C GLU A 37 -2.28 -0.73 5.21
N ALA A 38 -1.50 0.35 5.31
CA ALA A 38 -1.66 1.37 6.34
C ALA A 38 -3.01 2.10 6.24
N ASP A 39 -3.55 2.25 5.03
CA ASP A 39 -4.88 2.82 4.75
C ASP A 39 -6.00 2.12 5.53
N LYS A 40 -5.94 0.79 5.66
CA LYS A 40 -6.91 0.01 6.46
C LYS A 40 -6.89 0.34 7.95
N ARG A 41 -5.81 0.94 8.46
CA ARG A 41 -5.66 1.35 9.86
C ARG A 41 -6.10 2.77 10.14
N PHE A 42 -6.39 3.55 9.09
CA PHE A 42 -6.89 4.91 9.24
C PHE A 42 -8.42 4.96 9.19
N ILE A 43 -9.08 3.92 8.69
CA ILE A 43 -10.55 3.80 8.79
C ILE A 43 -10.93 3.40 10.23
N PRO A 44 -11.80 4.16 10.94
CA PRO A 44 -12.26 3.78 12.28
C PRO A 44 -12.89 2.37 12.31
N SER A 45 -12.54 1.57 13.30
CA SER A 45 -13.07 0.21 13.46
C SER A 45 -13.50 -0.05 14.91
N TYR A 46 -14.81 0.02 15.15
CA TYR A 46 -15.37 -0.12 16.50
C TYR A 46 -15.53 -1.60 16.90
N SER A 47 -14.97 -1.95 18.04
CA SER A 47 -15.19 -3.24 18.71
C SER A 47 -16.58 -3.31 19.36
N GLY A 48 -16.97 -4.51 19.84
CA GLY A 48 -18.24 -4.70 20.57
C GLY A 48 -18.40 -3.84 21.83
N ASN A 49 -17.29 -3.30 22.36
CA ASN A 49 -17.26 -2.41 23.51
C ASN A 49 -17.26 -0.92 23.13
N GLY A 50 -17.40 -0.58 21.84
CA GLY A 50 -17.41 0.80 21.33
C GLY A 50 -16.05 1.47 21.23
N GLN A 51 -14.95 0.76 21.51
CA GLN A 51 -13.58 1.26 21.33
C GLN A 51 -13.14 1.12 19.87
N ASP A 52 -12.46 2.13 19.34
CA ASP A 52 -11.86 2.09 18.01
C ASP A 52 -10.52 1.34 18.05
N ALA A 53 -10.54 0.09 17.60
CA ALA A 53 -9.38 -0.80 17.60
C ALA A 53 -8.25 -0.27 16.69
N ASN A 54 -8.59 0.42 15.61
CA ASN A 54 -7.59 0.98 14.71
C ASN A 54 -6.91 2.20 15.33
N ARG A 55 -7.62 2.99 16.13
CA ARG A 55 -7.03 4.08 16.91
C ARG A 55 -6.01 3.58 17.93
N ALA A 56 -6.27 2.45 18.60
CA ALA A 56 -5.32 1.84 19.52
C ALA A 56 -4.03 1.40 18.80
N VAL A 57 -4.16 0.73 17.64
CA VAL A 57 -3.00 0.37 16.80
C VAL A 57 -2.22 1.60 16.37
N GLN A 58 -2.88 2.69 15.97
CA GLN A 58 -2.19 3.94 15.60
C GLN A 58 -1.43 4.55 16.78
N ALA A 59 -1.98 4.50 18.00
CA ALA A 59 -1.29 4.96 19.20
C ALA A 59 -0.04 4.10 19.51
N GLU A 60 -0.12 2.79 19.31
CA GLU A 60 1.04 1.89 19.45
C GLU A 60 2.12 2.23 18.41
N LEU A 61 1.74 2.46 17.14
CA LEU A 61 2.66 2.89 16.08
C LEU A 61 3.35 4.22 16.43
N LEU A 62 2.62 5.16 17.04
CA LEU A 62 3.16 6.44 17.49
C LEU A 62 4.37 6.23 18.41
N THR A 63 4.28 5.25 19.32
CA THR A 63 5.36 4.94 20.25
C THR A 63 6.65 4.49 19.55
N MET A 64 6.53 3.84 18.38
CA MET A 64 7.67 3.34 17.62
C MET A 64 8.30 4.43 16.75
N VAL A 65 7.49 5.26 16.10
CA VAL A 65 7.97 6.35 15.23
C VAL A 65 8.55 7.53 16.01
N GLU A 66 8.36 7.57 17.32
CA GLU A 66 8.79 8.69 18.17
C GLU A 66 10.33 8.82 18.28
N GLY A 67 11.09 7.75 18.01
CA GLY A 67 12.55 7.75 18.14
C GLY A 67 12.99 7.60 19.60
N THR A 68 12.65 6.47 20.23
CA THR A 68 12.98 6.21 21.64
C THR A 68 13.51 4.80 21.83
N ILE A 69 14.17 4.57 22.97
CA ILE A 69 14.54 3.23 23.40
C ILE A 69 13.27 2.57 23.97
N ARG A 70 12.86 1.47 23.34
CA ARG A 70 11.67 0.70 23.72
C ARG A 70 12.05 -0.68 24.20
N SER A 71 11.37 -1.19 25.23
CA SER A 71 11.41 -2.62 25.51
C SER A 71 10.68 -3.35 24.39
N ILE A 72 11.29 -4.40 23.84
CA ILE A 72 10.66 -5.24 22.83
C ILE A 72 10.02 -6.49 23.43
N ASP A 73 10.32 -6.82 24.69
CA ASP A 73 9.65 -7.87 25.45
C ASP A 73 9.18 -7.31 26.79
N GLU A 74 7.91 -7.47 27.11
CA GLU A 74 7.35 -7.02 28.39
C GLU A 74 7.86 -7.88 29.56
N ASN A 75 8.21 -9.14 29.30
CA ASN A 75 8.70 -10.07 30.31
C ASN A 75 10.21 -9.96 30.53
N GLU A 76 10.95 -9.38 29.58
CA GLU A 76 12.39 -9.15 29.66
C GLU A 76 12.73 -7.68 29.38
N PRO A 77 12.57 -6.77 30.37
CA PRO A 77 12.77 -5.32 30.18
C PRO A 77 14.18 -4.92 29.72
N SER A 78 15.18 -5.79 29.88
CA SER A 78 16.55 -5.58 29.38
C SER A 78 16.64 -5.63 27.86
N THR A 79 15.68 -6.30 27.21
CA THR A 79 15.68 -6.49 25.77
C THR A 79 15.04 -5.28 25.12
N THR A 80 15.89 -4.32 24.75
CA THR A 80 15.46 -3.02 24.21
C THR A 80 15.90 -2.80 22.77
N PHE A 81 15.23 -1.88 22.08
CA PHE A 81 15.55 -1.44 20.73
C PHE A 81 15.42 0.09 20.62
N ASP A 82 16.43 0.74 20.06
CA ASP A 82 16.45 2.19 19.83
C ASP A 82 15.88 2.52 18.44
N THR A 83 14.73 3.20 18.37
CA THR A 83 14.11 3.53 17.08
C THR A 83 14.62 4.83 16.44
N ASN A 84 15.58 5.55 17.03
CA ASN A 84 16.08 6.84 16.51
C ASN A 84 16.66 6.79 15.09
N LYS A 85 17.15 5.63 14.66
CA LYS A 85 17.74 5.41 13.32
C LYS A 85 16.91 4.48 12.45
N THR A 86 15.65 4.28 12.84
CA THR A 86 14.71 3.43 12.12
C THR A 86 13.83 4.27 11.22
N MET A 87 13.71 3.88 9.95
CA MET A 87 12.78 4.51 9.00
C MET A 87 11.50 3.68 8.91
N PHE A 88 10.36 4.35 9.04
CA PHE A 88 9.04 3.75 8.85
C PHE A 88 8.43 4.26 7.55
N VAL A 89 8.06 3.33 6.66
CA VAL A 89 7.43 3.61 5.37
C VAL A 89 6.03 3.04 5.40
N PHE A 90 5.03 3.90 5.57
CA PHE A 90 3.61 3.53 5.51
C PHE A 90 3.17 3.45 4.06
N MET A 91 2.61 2.31 3.65
CA MET A 91 2.17 2.06 2.28
C MET A 91 0.68 1.71 2.27
N GLY A 92 -0.05 2.20 1.28
CA GLY A 92 -1.48 1.92 1.11
C GLY A 92 -1.95 2.43 -0.24
N ALA A 93 -3.04 1.87 -0.76
CA ALA A 93 -3.62 2.32 -2.02
C ALA A 93 -4.50 3.57 -1.80
N PHE A 94 -5.11 3.69 -0.61
CA PHE A 94 -6.00 4.80 -0.24
C PHE A 94 -7.15 4.98 -1.24
N GLN A 95 -7.65 3.88 -1.80
CA GLN A 95 -8.62 3.91 -2.90
C GLN A 95 -9.87 4.72 -2.51
N ASP A 96 -10.53 4.39 -1.40
CA ASP A 96 -11.71 5.10 -0.94
C ASP A 96 -11.46 6.60 -0.73
N LEU A 97 -10.29 6.98 -0.21
CA LEU A 97 -9.92 8.38 -0.01
C LEU A 97 -9.75 9.11 -1.35
N ARG A 98 -9.10 8.46 -2.33
CA ARG A 98 -8.94 8.99 -3.69
C ARG A 98 -10.29 9.16 -4.38
N GLU A 99 -11.18 8.18 -4.28
CA GLU A 99 -12.54 8.26 -4.83
C GLU A 99 -13.32 9.43 -4.22
N ARG A 100 -13.31 9.55 -2.88
CA ARG A 100 -13.97 10.66 -2.17
C ARG A 100 -13.40 12.02 -2.60
N LYS A 101 -12.07 12.13 -2.70
CA LYS A 101 -11.40 13.36 -3.14
C LYS A 101 -11.72 13.71 -4.59
N ALA A 102 -11.76 12.71 -5.48
CA ALA A 102 -12.09 12.91 -6.88
C ALA A 102 -13.51 13.45 -7.05
N VAL A 103 -14.49 12.83 -6.39
CA VAL A 103 -15.90 13.27 -6.41
C VAL A 103 -16.02 14.68 -5.85
N ARG A 104 -15.41 14.97 -4.69
CA ARG A 104 -15.46 16.29 -4.05
C ARG A 104 -14.86 17.38 -4.93
N THR A 105 -13.74 17.09 -5.59
CA THR A 105 -13.06 18.05 -6.49
C THR A 105 -13.91 18.29 -7.74
N ALA A 106 -14.41 17.23 -8.38
CA ALA A 106 -15.26 17.34 -9.56
C ALA A 106 -16.50 18.19 -9.29
N VAL A 107 -17.21 17.96 -8.17
CA VAL A 107 -18.39 18.75 -7.77
C VAL A 107 -18.06 20.23 -7.57
N ARG A 108 -16.90 20.56 -6.99
CA ARG A 108 -16.47 21.96 -6.80
C ARG A 108 -16.08 22.65 -8.10
N SER A 109 -15.65 21.88 -9.10
CA SER A 109 -15.27 22.40 -10.41
C SER A 109 -16.48 22.68 -11.32
N THR A 110 -17.67 22.17 -10.99
CA THR A 110 -18.91 22.46 -11.74
C THR A 110 -19.53 23.78 -11.28
N PRO A 111 -19.67 24.80 -12.15
CA PRO A 111 -20.31 26.06 -11.77
C PRO A 111 -21.79 25.83 -11.44
N ILE A 112 -22.24 26.28 -10.26
CA ILE A 112 -23.66 26.34 -9.91
C ILE A 112 -24.28 27.50 -10.71
N GLY A 113 -24.61 27.24 -11.97
CA GLY A 113 -25.28 28.16 -12.87
C GLY A 113 -26.44 27.45 -13.56
N PHE A 114 -27.63 28.05 -13.54
CA PHE A 114 -28.82 27.59 -14.24
C PHE A 114 -28.56 27.49 -15.76
N THR A 115 -28.11 26.33 -16.23
CA THR A 115 -28.27 25.87 -17.61
C THR A 115 -28.38 24.35 -17.61
N ASP A 116 -29.37 23.86 -18.34
CA ASP A 116 -29.73 22.45 -18.55
C ASP A 116 -28.51 21.60 -18.93
N GLY A 117 -28.25 20.52 -18.18
CA GLY A 117 -27.19 19.55 -18.46
C GLY A 117 -26.16 19.37 -17.34
N SER A 118 -26.58 18.91 -16.16
CA SER A 118 -25.64 18.39 -15.16
C SER A 118 -25.09 17.05 -15.63
N GLU A 119 -24.02 17.07 -16.43
CA GLU A 119 -23.14 15.90 -16.53
C GLU A 119 -22.45 15.76 -15.17
N ASN A 120 -23.04 14.98 -14.27
CA ASN A 120 -22.31 14.41 -13.15
C ASN A 120 -21.09 13.74 -13.77
N ALA A 121 -19.88 14.22 -13.45
CA ALA A 121 -18.64 13.69 -13.97
C ALA A 121 -18.65 12.16 -13.78
N SER A 122 -18.85 11.44 -14.87
CA SER A 122 -18.89 9.98 -14.83
C SER A 122 -17.50 9.49 -14.41
N PRO A 123 -17.40 8.31 -13.78
CA PRO A 123 -16.11 7.69 -13.46
C PRO A 123 -15.20 7.49 -14.69
N GLU A 124 -15.78 7.54 -15.88
CA GLU A 124 -15.11 7.38 -17.17
C GLU A 124 -14.68 8.72 -17.81
N SER A 125 -15.04 9.86 -17.21
CA SER A 125 -14.58 11.17 -17.68
C SER A 125 -13.09 11.35 -17.38
N GLY A 126 -12.32 11.87 -18.35
CA GLY A 126 -10.88 12.12 -18.18
C GLY A 126 -10.56 13.01 -16.97
N GLN A 127 -11.44 13.96 -16.66
CA GLN A 127 -11.31 14.81 -15.48
C GLN A 127 -11.39 14.03 -14.16
N TYR A 128 -12.29 13.05 -14.05
CA TYR A 128 -12.38 12.22 -12.84
C TYR A 128 -11.09 11.44 -12.60
N VAL A 129 -10.52 10.86 -13.66
CA VAL A 129 -9.24 10.13 -13.60
C VAL A 129 -8.12 11.04 -13.10
N ASP A 130 -8.01 12.25 -13.66
CA ASP A 130 -7.01 13.24 -13.22
C ASP A 130 -7.18 13.59 -11.73
N TYR A 131 -8.42 13.76 -11.26
CA TYR A 131 -8.67 14.04 -9.84
C TYR A 131 -8.40 12.83 -8.93
N PHE A 132 -8.66 11.60 -9.38
CA PHE A 132 -8.39 10.39 -8.62
C PHE A 132 -6.89 10.19 -8.36
N TYR A 133 -6.07 10.44 -9.38
CA TYR A 133 -4.61 10.34 -9.28
C TYR A 133 -3.94 11.63 -8.77
N SER A 134 -4.72 12.64 -8.37
CA SER A 134 -4.18 13.82 -7.72
C SER A 134 -3.49 13.48 -6.39
N ASP A 135 -2.49 14.29 -6.03
CA ASP A 135 -1.69 14.08 -4.83
C ASP A 135 -2.56 14.16 -3.58
N LEU A 136 -2.49 13.14 -2.72
CA LEU A 136 -3.05 13.19 -1.37
C LEU A 136 -2.11 13.98 -0.45
N SER A 137 -2.69 14.83 0.39
CA SER A 137 -1.95 15.53 1.45
C SER A 137 -2.06 14.81 2.79
N ILE A 138 -1.30 15.26 3.79
CA ILE A 138 -1.43 14.72 5.15
C ILE A 138 -2.78 15.08 5.78
N GLU A 139 -3.34 16.24 5.43
CA GLU A 139 -4.67 16.67 5.86
C GLU A 139 -5.77 15.75 5.31
N ASP A 140 -5.64 15.30 4.05
CA ASP A 140 -6.54 14.29 3.49
C ASP A 140 -6.47 12.97 4.31
N MET A 141 -5.29 12.58 4.79
CA MET A 141 -5.12 11.38 5.64
C MET A 141 -5.75 11.55 7.03
N ILE A 142 -5.63 12.74 7.62
CA ILE A 142 -6.28 13.07 8.90
C ILE A 142 -7.81 13.02 8.73
N GLU A 143 -8.35 13.64 7.66
CA GLU A 143 -9.79 13.57 7.33
C GLU A 143 -10.26 12.12 7.13
N TYR A 144 -9.39 11.26 6.61
CA TYR A 144 -9.67 9.84 6.44
C TYR A 144 -9.70 9.04 7.75
N GLY A 145 -8.99 9.52 8.79
CA GLY A 145 -8.98 8.98 10.14
C GLY A 145 -7.58 8.62 10.69
N MET A 146 -6.52 9.16 10.10
CA MET A 146 -5.19 9.16 10.71
C MET A 146 -5.17 10.07 11.95
N LEU A 147 -4.55 9.60 13.05
CA LEU A 147 -4.31 10.41 14.24
C LEU A 147 -3.42 11.60 13.92
N GLU A 148 -3.78 12.79 14.40
CA GLU A 148 -3.03 14.03 14.19
C GLU A 148 -1.60 13.92 14.75
N GLU A 149 -1.42 13.23 15.88
CA GLU A 149 -0.11 13.00 16.50
C GLU A 149 0.78 12.13 15.63
N LEU A 150 0.21 11.09 15.00
CA LEU A 150 0.94 10.23 14.06
C LEU A 150 1.25 10.98 12.77
N ALA A 151 0.29 11.76 12.26
CA ALA A 151 0.47 12.62 11.10
C ALA A 151 1.60 13.63 11.31
N GLY A 152 1.73 14.20 12.52
CA GLY A 152 2.81 15.10 12.90
C GLY A 152 4.22 14.47 12.88
N ARG A 153 4.33 13.13 12.81
CA ARG A 153 5.60 12.41 12.67
C ARG A 153 5.91 12.00 11.22
N ILE A 154 4.99 12.22 10.28
CA ILE A 154 5.21 11.97 8.85
C ILE A 154 5.97 13.15 8.25
N THR A 155 7.20 12.89 7.80
CA THR A 155 8.07 13.93 7.21
C THR A 155 7.86 14.10 5.71
N ARG A 156 7.28 13.10 5.04
CA ARG A 156 7.08 13.11 3.59
C ARG A 156 5.92 12.22 3.20
N VAL A 157 5.04 12.74 2.34
CA VAL A 157 4.05 11.97 1.59
C VAL A 157 4.57 11.80 0.16
N VAL A 158 4.54 10.57 -0.35
CA VAL A 158 4.92 10.25 -1.72
C VAL A 158 3.69 9.68 -2.42
N ASN A 159 3.23 10.36 -3.47
CA ASN A 159 2.11 9.93 -4.29
C ASN A 159 2.62 9.18 -5.52
N PHE A 160 1.96 8.06 -5.83
CA PHE A 160 2.17 7.33 -7.07
C PHE A 160 1.04 7.67 -8.04
N HIS A 161 1.41 7.95 -9.29
CA HIS A 161 0.50 8.33 -10.36
C HIS A 161 0.25 7.17 -11.31
N LEU A 162 -0.64 7.39 -12.29
CA LEU A 162 -0.88 6.43 -13.34
C LEU A 162 0.41 6.15 -14.11
N ILE A 163 0.70 4.87 -14.33
CA ILE A 163 1.87 4.43 -15.09
C ILE A 163 1.66 4.67 -16.58
N GLU A 164 2.65 5.25 -17.24
CA GLU A 164 2.62 5.47 -18.68
C GLU A 164 2.62 4.15 -19.45
N GLU A 165 1.99 4.11 -20.63
CA GLU A 165 1.95 2.92 -21.49
C GLU A 165 3.37 2.37 -21.73
N SER A 166 4.31 3.25 -22.08
CA SER A 166 5.68 2.85 -22.39
C SER A 166 6.41 2.24 -21.18
N GLU A 167 6.06 2.66 -19.96
CA GLU A 167 6.61 2.15 -18.71
C GLU A 167 5.97 0.82 -18.32
N MET A 168 4.65 0.68 -18.48
CA MET A 168 3.94 -0.59 -18.27
C MET A 168 4.49 -1.68 -19.20
N ARG A 169 4.72 -1.37 -20.48
CA ARG A 169 5.32 -2.32 -21.42
C ARG A 169 6.71 -2.78 -20.99
N LYS A 170 7.54 -1.85 -20.48
CA LYS A 170 8.86 -2.20 -19.92
C LYS A 170 8.73 -3.05 -18.67
N LEU A 171 7.80 -2.69 -17.78
CA LEU A 171 7.56 -3.40 -16.53
C LEU A 171 7.10 -4.84 -16.78
N ILE A 172 6.20 -5.09 -17.73
CA ILE A 172 5.75 -6.44 -18.10
C ILE A 172 6.94 -7.29 -18.58
N LYS A 173 7.82 -6.74 -19.42
CA LYS A 173 9.03 -7.44 -19.87
C LYS A 173 9.97 -7.79 -18.72
N LEU A 174 10.26 -6.82 -17.85
CA LEU A 174 11.09 -7.05 -16.65
C LEU A 174 10.48 -8.13 -15.75
N LYS A 175 9.16 -8.12 -15.56
CA LYS A 175 8.46 -9.15 -14.78
C LYS A 175 8.46 -10.51 -15.46
N ALA A 176 8.36 -10.57 -16.78
CA ALA A 176 8.50 -11.82 -17.52
C ALA A 176 9.89 -12.44 -17.30
N GLU A 177 10.96 -11.63 -17.39
CA GLU A 177 12.33 -12.05 -17.14
C GLU A 177 12.54 -12.53 -15.70
N GLU A 178 12.02 -11.79 -14.72
CA GLU A 178 12.07 -12.15 -13.30
C GLU A 178 11.38 -13.51 -13.03
N ILE A 179 10.15 -13.68 -13.53
CA ILE A 179 9.38 -14.93 -13.36
C ILE A 179 10.10 -16.11 -14.05
N SER A 180 10.70 -15.88 -15.21
CA SER A 180 11.45 -16.92 -15.93
C SER A 180 12.65 -17.39 -15.13
N LYS A 181 13.40 -16.44 -14.56
CA LYS A 181 14.53 -16.71 -13.68
C LYS A 181 14.10 -17.44 -12.42
N GLU A 182 12.99 -17.03 -11.78
CA GLU A 182 12.40 -17.72 -10.62
C GLU A 182 12.05 -19.18 -10.94
N ALA A 183 11.50 -19.42 -12.14
CA ALA A 183 11.11 -20.74 -12.59
C ALA A 183 12.28 -21.58 -13.13
N GLY A 184 13.47 -21.01 -13.27
CA GLY A 184 14.65 -21.69 -13.83
C GLY A 184 14.51 -22.06 -15.30
N VAL A 185 13.70 -21.31 -16.07
CA VAL A 185 13.47 -21.54 -17.49
C VAL A 185 13.83 -20.30 -18.31
N ILE A 186 14.15 -20.52 -19.59
CA ILE A 186 14.24 -19.43 -20.56
C ILE A 186 12.88 -19.35 -21.27
N THR A 187 12.21 -18.22 -21.17
CA THR A 187 10.97 -17.99 -21.92
C THR A 187 11.19 -16.98 -23.02
N GLU A 188 10.58 -17.23 -24.17
CA GLU A 188 10.46 -16.25 -25.24
C GLU A 188 8.97 -15.98 -25.50
N PHE A 189 8.59 -14.70 -25.46
CA PHE A 189 7.24 -14.27 -25.77
C PHE A 189 7.24 -13.55 -27.12
N SER A 190 6.28 -13.91 -27.97
CA SER A 190 6.06 -13.19 -29.23
C SER A 190 5.63 -11.75 -28.95
N ARG A 191 5.78 -10.86 -29.94
CA ARG A 191 5.30 -9.48 -29.83
C ARG A 191 3.80 -9.42 -29.51
N ASN A 192 3.00 -10.22 -30.22
CA ASN A 192 1.55 -10.28 -30.00
C ASN A 192 1.21 -10.72 -28.57
N ALA A 193 1.98 -11.66 -27.98
CA ALA A 193 1.78 -12.06 -26.60
C ALA A 193 2.07 -10.90 -25.63
N TYR A 194 3.10 -10.09 -25.87
CA TYR A 194 3.35 -8.90 -25.07
C TYR A 194 2.27 -7.82 -25.24
N ASP A 195 1.73 -7.66 -26.44
CA ASP A 195 0.63 -6.73 -26.68
C ASP A 195 -0.64 -7.19 -25.94
N GLU A 196 -0.96 -8.48 -25.96
CA GLU A 196 -2.11 -9.02 -25.22
C GLU A 196 -1.90 -8.93 -23.70
N LEU A 197 -0.70 -9.23 -23.19
CA LEU A 197 -0.37 -9.02 -21.79
C LEU A 197 -0.51 -7.53 -21.39
N PHE A 198 -0.12 -6.61 -22.27
CA PHE A 198 -0.27 -5.20 -22.02
C PHE A 198 -1.74 -4.77 -21.92
N GLU A 199 -2.61 -5.22 -22.83
CA GLU A 199 -4.06 -4.96 -22.73
C GLU A 199 -4.65 -5.50 -21.40
N GLN A 200 -4.19 -6.67 -20.96
CA GLN A 200 -4.61 -7.27 -19.69
C GLN A 200 -4.14 -6.48 -18.45
N ALA A 201 -3.18 -5.57 -18.60
CA ALA A 201 -2.64 -4.77 -17.50
C ALA A 201 -3.57 -3.61 -17.11
N TYR A 202 -4.48 -3.16 -17.99
CA TYR A 202 -5.43 -2.05 -17.73
C TYR A 202 -6.66 -2.47 -16.90
N THR A 203 -6.55 -3.57 -16.18
CA THR A 203 -7.54 -3.98 -15.17
C THR A 203 -7.15 -3.41 -13.80
N ASN A 204 -8.05 -3.46 -12.82
CA ASN A 204 -7.76 -3.07 -11.42
C ASN A 204 -6.58 -3.84 -10.77
N LEU A 205 -6.06 -4.87 -11.43
CA LEU A 205 -4.92 -5.66 -10.96
C LEU A 205 -3.57 -5.10 -11.42
N GLY A 206 -3.55 -4.17 -12.39
CA GLY A 206 -2.31 -3.65 -12.96
C GLY A 206 -1.42 -4.77 -13.51
N VAL A 207 -0.10 -4.63 -13.32
CA VAL A 207 0.91 -5.63 -13.74
C VAL A 207 0.71 -7.02 -13.11
N ARG A 208 -0.03 -7.13 -12.00
CA ARG A 208 -0.25 -8.44 -11.34
C ARG A 208 -1.02 -9.39 -12.26
N ARG A 209 -1.92 -8.88 -13.11
CA ARG A 209 -2.67 -9.72 -14.06
C ARG A 209 -1.75 -10.34 -15.12
N PRO A 210 -0.92 -9.57 -15.85
CA PRO A 210 0.13 -10.12 -16.72
C PRO A 210 1.04 -11.12 -16.02
N MET A 211 1.52 -10.82 -14.82
CA MET A 211 2.39 -11.74 -14.05
C MET A 211 1.72 -13.09 -13.78
N ASN A 212 0.44 -13.09 -13.42
CA ASN A 212 -0.31 -14.32 -13.17
C ASN A 212 -0.51 -15.12 -14.46
N ILE A 213 -0.77 -14.46 -15.59
CA ILE A 213 -0.89 -15.11 -16.91
C ILE A 213 0.45 -15.77 -17.29
N ILE A 214 1.55 -15.02 -17.20
CA ILE A 214 2.90 -15.52 -17.48
C ILE A 214 3.22 -16.76 -16.64
N ARG A 215 2.98 -16.69 -15.32
CA ARG A 215 3.20 -17.81 -14.40
C ARG A 215 2.37 -19.03 -14.79
N GLY A 216 1.10 -18.84 -15.13
CA GLY A 216 0.21 -19.91 -15.59
C GLY A 216 0.76 -20.60 -16.85
N CYS A 217 1.15 -19.82 -17.87
CA CYS A 217 1.71 -20.37 -19.10
C CYS A 217 2.99 -21.20 -18.86
N ILE A 218 3.88 -20.72 -17.98
CA ILE A 218 5.11 -21.44 -17.64
C ILE A 218 4.79 -22.74 -16.90
N GLN A 219 3.88 -22.70 -15.92
CA GLN A 219 3.46 -23.87 -15.16
C GLN A 219 2.83 -24.94 -16.07
N ASP A 220 1.96 -24.54 -16.99
CA ASP A 220 1.32 -25.44 -17.95
C ASP A 220 2.34 -26.09 -18.90
N ALA A 221 3.32 -25.32 -19.37
CA ALA A 221 4.39 -25.83 -20.23
C ALA A 221 5.29 -26.83 -19.48
N LEU A 222 5.64 -26.53 -18.23
CA LEU A 222 6.43 -27.42 -17.38
C LEU A 222 5.69 -28.71 -17.04
N ALA A 223 4.37 -28.64 -16.82
CA ALA A 223 3.55 -29.81 -16.55
C ALA A 223 3.51 -30.78 -17.75
N LYS A 224 3.40 -30.24 -18.97
CA LYS A 224 3.39 -31.06 -20.21
C LYS A 224 4.72 -31.77 -20.48
N ASN A 225 5.85 -31.19 -20.06
CA ASN A 225 7.19 -31.78 -20.27
C ASN A 225 7.60 -32.80 -19.19
N ARG A 226 6.76 -33.08 -18.19
CA ARG A 226 7.01 -34.07 -17.13
C ARG A 226 6.33 -35.43 -17.38
N VAL A 227 5.69 -35.61 -18.54
CA VAL A 227 5.11 -36.87 -19.03
C VAL A 227 6.01 -37.42 -20.14
#